data_AF-A0A0F9KFD7-F1
#
_entry.id   AF-A0A0F9KFD7-F1
#
_cell.length_a   1.000
_cell.length_b   1.000
_cell.length_c   1.000
_cell.angle_alpha   90.00
_cell.angle_beta   90.00
_cell.angle_gamma   90.00
#
_symmetry.space_group_name_H-M   'P 1'
#
loop_
_entity.id
_entity.type
_entity.pdbx_description
1 polymer ?
#
loop_
_entity_poly.entity_id
_entity_poly.type
_entity_poly.pdbx_seq_one_letter_code
_entity_poly.pdbx_strand_id
1 'polypeptide(L)'
;MNRTQVTITNRNRAVVRSIGRRFRPGIPRSLNLADNQLNVVRGNPWLWIEGEDWDGEDEPVDLEAFHDVELRELAFFLEIPGARKASRTELIESIEEVRAEVAVELGDAEAKAYEDWSANELKDALRERELPVSGNKPELIERLEESDVEDEPEDETDDDVGEED
;
A
#
# COMPACT_ATOMS: atom_id res chain seq x y z
N MET A 1 24.38 -15.36 5.61
CA MET A 1 23.51 -14.19 5.46
C MET A 1 22.56 -14.53 4.33
N ASN A 2 21.32 -14.80 4.69
CA ASN A 2 20.29 -15.11 3.72
C ASN A 2 20.00 -13.82 2.97
N ARG A 3 19.73 -13.94 1.67
CA ARG A 3 19.37 -12.79 0.86
C ARG A 3 18.11 -13.13 0.10
N THR A 4 17.18 -12.19 0.09
CA THR A 4 15.87 -12.36 -0.51
C THR A 4 15.79 -11.47 -1.74
N GLN A 5 15.40 -12.06 -2.86
CA GLN A 5 15.11 -11.29 -4.07
C GLN A 5 13.69 -10.74 -3.98
N VAL A 6 13.58 -9.41 -4.00
CA VAL A 6 12.30 -8.70 -3.89
C VAL A 6 12.21 -7.62 -4.96
N THR A 7 11.00 -7.29 -5.39
CA THR A 7 10.75 -6.12 -6.26
C THR A 7 10.13 -5.02 -5.43
N ILE A 8 10.72 -3.82 -5.48
CA ILE A 8 10.32 -2.69 -4.66
C ILE A 8 9.84 -1.54 -5.52
N THR A 9 8.65 -1.02 -5.22
CA THR A 9 8.03 0.10 -5.92
C THR A 9 7.84 1.27 -4.96
N ASN A 10 8.20 2.48 -5.39
CA ASN A 10 7.95 3.69 -4.61
C ASN A 10 6.55 4.23 -4.94
N ARG A 11 5.67 4.25 -3.92
CA ARG A 11 4.30 4.78 -4.01
C ARG A 11 4.23 6.29 -3.75
N ASN A 12 5.29 6.91 -3.23
CA ASN A 12 5.37 8.37 -3.09
C ASN A 12 5.50 9.06 -4.46
N ARG A 13 4.84 10.22 -4.61
CA ARG A 13 4.99 11.12 -5.77
C ARG A 13 6.39 11.74 -5.88
N ALA A 14 7.17 11.72 -4.80
CA ALA A 14 8.56 12.19 -4.74
C ALA A 14 9.59 11.04 -4.78
N VAL A 15 10.86 11.37 -5.08
CA VAL A 15 11.97 10.40 -5.04
C VAL A 15 12.30 10.05 -3.59
N VAL A 16 12.16 8.79 -3.23
CA VAL A 16 12.48 8.28 -1.89
C VAL A 16 13.89 7.70 -1.87
N ARG A 17 14.58 7.86 -0.74
CA ARG A 17 15.85 7.18 -0.47
C ARG A 17 15.66 6.15 0.63
N SER A 18 16.19 4.96 0.41
CA SER A 18 16.28 3.90 1.41
C SER A 18 17.47 3.02 1.08
N ILE A 19 18.09 2.38 2.07
CA ILE A 19 19.22 1.44 1.92
C ILE A 19 20.36 1.97 1.01
N GLY A 20 20.61 3.28 1.04
CA GLY A 20 21.62 3.95 0.22
C GLY A 20 21.26 4.08 -1.27
N ARG A 21 20.00 3.79 -1.65
CA ARG A 21 19.50 3.80 -3.03
C ARG A 21 18.41 4.85 -3.21
N ARG A 22 18.22 5.29 -4.45
CA ARG A 22 17.12 6.16 -4.86
C ARG A 22 16.04 5.34 -5.55
N PHE A 23 14.80 5.50 -5.11
CA PHE A 23 13.60 4.90 -5.69
C PHE A 23 12.76 6.01 -6.33
N ARG A 24 12.52 5.88 -7.63
CA ARG A 24 11.70 6.85 -8.37
C ARG A 24 10.23 6.44 -8.27
N PRO A 25 9.30 7.41 -8.19
CA PRO A 25 7.87 7.15 -8.18
C PRO A 25 7.45 6.19 -9.29
N GLY A 26 6.69 5.15 -8.95
CA GLY A 26 6.10 4.20 -9.91
C GLY A 26 7.09 3.35 -10.73
N ILE A 27 8.39 3.39 -10.41
CA ILE A 27 9.40 2.57 -11.12
C ILE A 27 9.82 1.40 -10.24
N PRO A 28 9.32 0.17 -10.49
CA PRO A 28 9.69 -1.01 -9.74
C PRO A 28 11.18 -1.33 -9.88
N ARG A 29 11.78 -1.86 -8.82
CA ARG A 29 13.18 -2.31 -8.81
C ARG A 29 13.36 -3.62 -8.08
N SER A 30 13.82 -4.64 -8.82
CA SER A 30 14.25 -5.90 -8.23
C SER A 30 15.63 -5.77 -7.58
N LEU A 31 15.73 -6.12 -6.30
CA LEU A 31 16.92 -6.06 -5.48
C LEU A 31 17.11 -7.38 -4.72
N ASN A 32 18.36 -7.70 -4.40
CA ASN A 32 18.70 -8.87 -3.60
C ASN A 32 19.22 -8.39 -2.23
N LEU A 33 18.33 -8.39 -1.24
CA LEU A 33 18.50 -7.71 0.04
C LEU A 33 18.84 -8.70 1.14
N ALA A 34 19.74 -8.30 2.06
CA ALA A 34 19.92 -9.03 3.32
C ALA A 34 18.74 -8.75 4.28
N ASP A 35 18.54 -9.61 5.27
CA ASP A 35 17.40 -9.53 6.21
C ASP A 35 17.25 -8.12 6.84
N ASN A 36 18.34 -7.52 7.29
CA ASN A 36 18.33 -6.17 7.87
C ASN A 36 17.94 -5.08 6.85
N GLN A 37 18.30 -5.25 5.58
CA GLN A 37 17.91 -4.32 4.52
C GLN A 37 16.43 -4.47 4.17
N LEU A 38 15.92 -5.70 4.25
CA LEU A 38 14.51 -6.00 4.04
C LEU A 38 13.66 -5.31 5.12
N ASN A 39 14.05 -5.40 6.39
CA ASN A 39 13.38 -4.70 7.49
C ASN A 39 13.33 -3.18 7.26
N VAL A 40 14.46 -2.57 6.89
CA VAL A 40 14.51 -1.12 6.60
C VAL A 40 13.60 -0.73 5.42
N VAL A 41 13.44 -1.60 4.43
CA VAL A 41 12.49 -1.35 3.32
C VAL A 41 11.06 -1.49 3.78
N ARG A 42 10.74 -2.56 4.51
CA ARG A 42 9.40 -2.83 5.06
C ARG A 42 8.92 -1.76 6.04
N GLY A 43 9.83 -1.20 6.84
CA GLY A 43 9.52 -0.11 7.75
C GLY A 43 9.33 1.25 7.05
N ASN A 44 9.64 1.36 5.75
CA ASN A 44 9.51 2.62 5.02
C ASN A 44 8.10 2.73 4.41
N PRO A 45 7.24 3.65 4.87
CA PRO A 45 5.83 3.72 4.45
C PRO A 45 5.64 4.05 2.97
N TRP A 46 6.69 4.52 2.28
CA TRP A 46 6.64 4.90 0.88
C TRP A 46 7.08 3.79 -0.08
N LEU A 47 7.69 2.73 0.44
CA LEU A 47 8.23 1.65 -0.36
C LEU A 47 7.38 0.40 -0.17
N TRP A 48 6.91 -0.12 -1.30
CA TRP A 48 6.12 -1.33 -1.37
C TRP A 48 6.95 -2.48 -1.90
N ILE A 49 6.82 -3.68 -1.33
CA ILE A 49 7.42 -4.91 -1.87
C ILE A 49 6.34 -5.64 -2.67
N GLU A 50 6.55 -5.82 -3.97
CA GLU A 50 5.60 -6.51 -4.84
C GLU A 50 5.54 -8.01 -4.52
N GLY A 51 4.32 -8.56 -4.43
CA GLY A 51 4.05 -9.95 -4.07
C GLY A 51 4.08 -10.24 -2.57
N GLU A 52 4.26 -9.23 -1.71
CA GLU A 52 3.73 -9.27 -0.34
C GLU A 52 2.28 -8.76 -0.43
N ASP A 53 1.31 -9.65 -0.30
CA ASP A 53 -0.11 -9.33 -0.11
C ASP A 53 -0.24 -8.66 1.27
N TRP A 54 -0.05 -7.35 1.32
CA TRP A 54 -0.44 -6.57 2.48
C TRP A 54 -1.90 -6.19 2.27
N ASP A 55 -2.81 -7.04 2.76
CA ASP A 55 -4.28 -6.91 2.66
C ASP A 55 -4.85 -5.75 3.51
N GLY A 56 -3.99 -4.82 3.98
CA GLY A 56 -4.36 -3.79 4.95
C GLY A 56 -4.69 -4.32 6.36
N GLU A 57 -4.90 -5.63 6.53
CA GLU A 57 -5.10 -6.31 7.82
C GLU A 57 -3.79 -6.66 8.54
N ASP A 58 -2.67 -6.76 7.81
CA ASP A 58 -1.37 -7.09 8.40
C ASP A 58 -0.88 -5.96 9.31
N GLU A 59 -0.68 -6.31 10.60
CA GLU A 59 -0.15 -5.41 11.62
C GLU A 59 1.03 -4.60 11.08
N PRO A 60 1.03 -3.26 11.26
CA PRO A 60 2.12 -2.43 10.83
C PRO A 60 3.42 -3.01 11.38
N VAL A 61 4.40 -3.25 10.50
CA VAL A 61 5.70 -3.85 10.82
C VAL A 61 6.16 -3.41 12.21
N ASP A 62 6.23 -4.37 13.14
CA ASP A 62 6.56 -4.13 14.53
C ASP A 62 7.97 -3.53 14.64
N LEU A 63 8.03 -2.24 14.97
CA LEU A 63 9.30 -1.52 15.10
C LEU A 63 10.04 -1.93 16.39
N GLU A 64 9.37 -2.57 17.35
CA GLU A 64 10.03 -3.16 18.51
C GLU A 64 10.93 -4.34 18.12
N ALA A 65 10.71 -4.99 16.99
CA ALA A 65 11.59 -6.03 16.45
C ALA A 65 12.89 -5.47 15.82
N PHE A 66 12.96 -4.16 15.54
CA PHE A 66 14.11 -3.57 14.84
C PHE A 66 15.32 -3.42 15.76
N HIS A 67 16.51 -3.59 15.20
CA HIS A 67 17.74 -3.18 15.86
C HIS A 67 17.88 -1.65 15.84
N ASP A 68 18.62 -1.13 16.81
CA ASP A 68 18.86 0.30 17.00
C ASP A 68 19.52 0.96 15.76
N VAL A 69 20.29 0.20 14.98
CA VAL A 69 20.84 0.65 13.70
C VAL A 69 19.77 0.81 12.62
N GLU A 70 18.83 -0.14 12.54
CA GLU A 70 17.75 -0.13 11.55
C GLU A 70 16.78 1.03 11.82
N LEU A 71 16.44 1.27 13.10
CA LEU A 71 15.62 2.41 13.52
C LEU A 71 16.29 3.75 13.17
N ARG A 72 17.60 3.89 13.41
CA ARG A 72 18.32 5.12 13.04
C ARG A 72 18.43 5.31 11.54
N GLU A 73 18.67 4.24 10.78
CA GLU A 73 18.67 4.32 9.32
C GLU A 73 17.30 4.74 8.81
N LEU A 74 16.23 4.12 9.32
CA LEU A 74 14.86 4.46 8.95
C LEU A 74 14.53 5.91 9.27
N ALA A 75 14.78 6.35 10.51
CA ALA A 75 14.54 7.73 10.95
C ALA A 75 15.36 8.75 10.14
N PHE A 76 16.59 8.40 9.74
CA PHE A 76 17.38 9.24 8.85
C PHE A 76 16.75 9.34 7.45
N PHE A 77 16.20 8.25 6.91
CA PHE A 77 15.53 8.27 5.61
C PHE A 77 14.21 9.02 5.62
N LEU A 78 13.49 8.98 6.75
CA LEU A 78 12.29 9.77 7.00
C LEU A 78 12.58 11.23 7.37
N GLU A 79 13.85 11.64 7.35
CA GLU A 79 14.31 12.99 7.69
C GLU A 79 13.85 13.47 9.07
N ILE A 80 13.67 12.54 10.03
CA ILE A 80 13.21 12.84 11.38
C ILE A 80 14.27 13.69 12.12
N PRO A 81 13.92 14.91 12.57
CA PRO A 81 14.86 15.78 13.26
C PRO A 81 15.28 15.17 14.60
N GLY A 82 16.56 15.29 14.95
CA GLY A 82 17.06 14.81 16.25
C GLY A 82 17.29 13.30 16.35
N ALA A 83 16.95 12.50 15.33
CA ALA A 83 17.07 11.04 15.33
C ALA A 83 18.47 10.49 15.73
N ARG A 84 19.55 11.24 15.48
CA ARG A 84 20.91 10.82 15.85
C ARG A 84 21.14 10.69 17.36
N LYS A 85 20.40 11.44 18.18
CA LYS A 85 20.55 11.48 19.65
C LYS A 85 19.34 10.93 20.39
N ALA A 86 18.25 10.65 19.68
CA ALA A 86 17.05 10.07 20.24
C ALA A 86 17.32 8.68 20.82
N SER A 87 16.64 8.36 21.91
CA SER A 87 16.55 7.01 22.43
C SER A 87 15.78 6.10 21.50
N ARG A 88 15.90 4.78 21.68
CA ARG A 88 15.18 3.78 20.89
C ARG A 88 13.67 4.02 20.89
N THR A 89 13.10 4.31 22.06
CA THR A 89 11.67 4.57 22.22
C THR A 89 11.26 5.84 21.47
N GLU A 90 12.01 6.93 21.63
CA GLU A 90 11.74 8.19 20.90
C GLU A 90 11.84 8.00 19.38
N LEU A 91 12.75 7.15 18.89
CA LEU A 91 12.84 6.81 17.48
C LEU A 91 11.60 6.06 16.99
N ILE A 92 11.16 5.04 17.73
CA ILE A 92 9.95 4.27 17.41
C ILE A 92 8.75 5.21 17.37
N GLU A 93 8.54 6.02 18.41
CA GLU A 93 7.43 6.97 18.48
C GLU A 93 7.45 7.97 17.31
N SER A 94 8.61 8.54 17.00
CA SER A 94 8.73 9.49 15.88
C SER A 94 8.48 8.83 14.52
N ILE A 95 8.90 7.57 14.34
CA ILE A 95 8.68 6.83 13.09
C ILE A 95 7.20 6.47 12.95
N GLU A 96 6.56 5.99 14.01
CA GLU A 96 5.14 5.66 14.04
C GLU A 96 4.28 6.89 13.77
N GLU A 97 4.64 8.05 14.31
CA GLU A 97 3.98 9.32 14.02
C GLU A 97 4.04 9.65 12.52
N VAL A 98 5.24 9.57 11.91
CA VAL A 98 5.40 9.78 10.47
C VAL A 98 4.61 8.73 9.65
N ARG A 99 4.58 7.47 10.08
CA ARG A 99 3.78 6.42 9.41
C ARG A 99 2.30 6.71 9.50
N ALA A 100 1.81 7.15 10.66
CA ALA A 100 0.40 7.48 10.87
C ALA A 100 -0.03 8.69 10.03
N GLU A 101 0.80 9.73 9.92
CA GLU A 101 0.55 10.86 9.03
C GLU A 101 0.46 10.42 7.56
N VAL A 102 1.38 9.55 7.11
CA VAL A 102 1.40 9.03 5.74
C VAL A 102 0.25 8.06 5.48
N ALA A 103 -0.14 7.25 6.46
CA ALA A 103 -1.29 6.36 6.36
C ALA A 103 -2.60 7.13 6.22
N VAL A 104 -2.75 8.28 6.87
CA VAL A 104 -3.92 9.16 6.67
C VAL A 104 -3.90 9.78 5.27
N GLU A 105 -2.72 10.13 4.73
CA GLU A 105 -2.58 10.69 3.39
C GLU A 105 -2.82 9.65 2.26
N LEU A 106 -2.44 8.39 2.50
CA LEU A 106 -2.63 7.27 1.57
C LEU A 106 -3.99 6.56 1.75
N GLY A 107 -4.56 6.53 2.94
CA GLY A 107 -5.88 5.93 3.23
C GLY A 107 -7.05 6.76 2.69
N ASP A 108 -6.84 8.03 2.38
CA ASP A 108 -7.83 8.86 1.65
C ASP A 108 -7.75 8.62 0.12
N ALA A 109 -6.82 7.78 -0.36
CA ALA A 109 -6.63 7.50 -1.79
C ALA A 109 -7.47 6.33 -2.31
N GLU A 110 -7.92 5.40 -1.47
CA GLU A 110 -8.73 4.26 -1.92
C GLU A 110 -10.23 4.59 -2.00
N ALA A 111 -10.71 5.59 -1.25
CA ALA A 111 -12.12 6.02 -1.30
C ALA A 111 -12.39 7.22 -2.25
N LYS A 112 -11.39 7.68 -3.03
CA LYS A 112 -11.52 8.84 -3.93
C LYS A 112 -11.11 8.60 -5.38
N ALA A 113 -10.90 7.34 -5.77
CA ALA A 113 -10.20 7.02 -7.03
C ALA A 113 -11.00 7.39 -8.29
N TYR A 114 -12.33 7.20 -8.31
CA TYR A 114 -13.12 7.42 -9.53
C TYR A 114 -13.63 8.85 -9.72
N GLU A 115 -13.78 9.64 -8.65
CA GLU A 115 -14.20 11.06 -8.76
C GLU A 115 -13.18 11.92 -9.53
N ASP A 116 -11.89 11.59 -9.43
CA ASP A 116 -10.81 12.32 -10.11
C ASP A 116 -10.66 11.92 -11.59
N TRP A 117 -11.20 10.77 -11.99
CA TRP A 117 -11.10 10.28 -13.38
C TRP A 117 -11.92 11.14 -14.33
N SER A 118 -11.43 11.34 -15.55
CA SER A 118 -12.20 12.00 -16.58
C SER A 118 -13.35 11.11 -17.05
N ALA A 119 -14.43 11.71 -17.56
CA ALA A 119 -15.57 10.95 -18.08
C ALA A 119 -15.21 10.01 -19.25
N ASN A 120 -14.03 10.17 -19.87
CA ASN A 120 -13.52 9.23 -20.85
C ASN A 120 -12.84 8.03 -20.20
N GLU A 121 -12.02 8.24 -19.16
CA GLU A 121 -11.34 7.16 -18.41
C GLU A 121 -12.36 6.26 -17.72
N LEU A 122 -13.39 6.84 -17.10
CA LEU A 122 -14.50 6.08 -16.51
C LEU A 122 -15.23 5.21 -17.54
N LYS A 123 -15.41 5.72 -18.77
CA LYS A 123 -16.04 4.95 -19.86
C LYS A 123 -15.13 3.87 -20.43
N ASP A 124 -13.82 4.10 -20.42
CA ASP A 124 -12.85 3.12 -20.88
C ASP A 124 -12.78 1.93 -19.91
N ALA A 125 -12.74 2.21 -18.61
CA ALA A 125 -12.79 1.20 -17.56
C ALA A 125 -14.11 0.41 -17.57
N LEU A 126 -15.24 1.09 -17.72
CA LEU A 126 -16.54 0.41 -17.87
C LEU A 126 -16.60 -0.44 -19.14
N ARG A 127 -15.96 -0.04 -20.25
CA ARG A 127 -15.88 -0.85 -21.48
C ARG A 127 -15.01 -2.09 -21.29
N GLU A 128 -13.89 -1.95 -20.59
CA GLU A 128 -13.00 -3.06 -20.29
C GLU A 128 -13.70 -4.12 -19.43
N ARG A 129 -14.59 -3.67 -18.54
CA ARG A 129 -15.46 -4.51 -17.71
C ARG A 129 -16.77 -4.93 -18.38
N GLU A 130 -16.96 -4.63 -19.67
CA GLU A 130 -18.19 -4.90 -20.45
C GLU A 130 -19.50 -4.31 -19.84
N LEU A 131 -19.37 -3.29 -18.99
CA LEU A 131 -20.45 -2.59 -18.31
C LEU A 131 -21.02 -1.44 -19.15
N PRO A 132 -22.30 -1.06 -18.92
CA PRO A 132 -22.93 0.01 -19.68
C PRO A 132 -22.29 1.39 -19.40
N VAL A 133 -21.68 1.97 -20.44
CA VAL A 133 -21.08 3.32 -20.44
C VAL A 133 -22.08 4.48 -20.59
N SER A 134 -23.36 4.20 -20.37
CA SER A 134 -24.46 5.16 -20.56
C SER A 134 -24.77 5.83 -19.24
N GLY A 135 -24.54 7.14 -19.15
CA GLY A 135 -24.82 7.92 -17.94
C GLY A 135 -23.98 9.19 -17.84
N ASN A 136 -24.27 9.99 -16.82
CA ASN A 136 -23.42 11.12 -16.42
C ASN A 136 -22.23 10.64 -15.58
N LYS A 137 -21.18 11.47 -15.46
CA LYS A 137 -19.97 11.17 -14.68
C LYS A 137 -20.23 10.49 -13.31
N PRO A 138 -21.14 10.97 -12.45
CA PRO A 138 -21.40 10.31 -11.16
C PRO A 138 -22.00 8.90 -11.29
N GLU A 139 -22.87 8.65 -12.27
CA GLU A 139 -23.45 7.31 -12.49
C GLU A 139 -22.42 6.30 -13.03
N LEU A 140 -21.37 6.79 -13.70
CA LEU A 140 -20.26 5.95 -14.16
C LEU A 140 -19.33 5.56 -13.00
N ILE A 141 -19.17 6.47 -12.03
CA ILE A 141 -18.37 6.26 -10.82
C ILE A 141 -19.05 5.23 -9.92
N GLU A 142 -20.32 5.46 -9.58
CA GLU A 142 -21.10 4.56 -8.73
C GLU A 142 -21.11 3.13 -9.29
N ARG A 143 -21.24 2.97 -10.60
CA ARG A 143 -21.21 1.66 -11.27
C ARG A 143 -19.83 0.99 -11.26
N LEU A 144 -18.74 1.77 -11.28
CA LEU A 144 -17.39 1.22 -11.14
C LEU A 144 -17.12 0.80 -9.69
N GLU A 145 -17.56 1.60 -8.72
CA GLU A 145 -17.48 1.27 -7.30
C GLU A 145 -18.29 0.03 -6.95
N GLU A 146 -19.54 -0.07 -7.42
CA GLU A 146 -20.41 -1.23 -7.21
C GLU A 146 -19.79 -2.50 -7.80
N SER A 147 -19.20 -2.41 -9.00
CA SER A 147 -18.51 -3.54 -9.64
C SER A 147 -17.20 -3.97 -8.96
N ASP A 148 -16.55 -3.08 -8.22
CA ASP A 148 -15.32 -3.41 -7.46
C ASP A 148 -15.67 -4.13 -6.15
N VAL A 149 -16.86 -3.85 -5.59
CA VAL A 149 -17.35 -4.44 -4.33
C VAL A 149 -17.96 -5.83 -4.55
N GLU A 150 -18.52 -6.13 -5.73
CA GLU A 150 -19.18 -7.41 -6.02
C GLU A 150 -18.24 -8.59 -6.36
N ASP A 151 -16.91 -8.43 -6.34
CA ASP A 151 -15.95 -9.54 -6.58
C ASP A 151 -15.59 -10.33 -5.29
N GLU A 152 -16.26 -10.07 -4.17
CA GLU A 152 -16.29 -11.00 -3.04
C GLU A 152 -17.37 -12.08 -3.29
N PRO A 153 -17.01 -13.37 -3.49
CA PRO A 153 -18.02 -14.40 -3.67
C PRO A 153 -18.77 -14.64 -2.35
N GLU A 154 -19.98 -14.10 -2.24
CA GLU A 154 -20.99 -14.63 -1.33
C GLU A 154 -21.41 -16.03 -1.80
N ASP A 155 -20.62 -17.03 -1.43
CA ASP A 155 -20.95 -18.45 -1.55
C ASP A 155 -22.01 -18.80 -0.48
N GLU A 156 -23.28 -18.54 -0.77
CA GLU A 156 -24.40 -19.31 -0.22
C GLU A 156 -25.72 -19.06 -0.97
N THR A 157 -25.81 -19.55 -2.21
CA THR A 157 -27.11 -19.97 -2.76
C THR A 157 -27.08 -21.45 -3.06
N ASP A 158 -27.14 -22.27 -2.01
CA ASP A 158 -27.61 -23.65 -2.15
C ASP A 158 -29.13 -23.66 -1.93
N ASP A 159 -29.82 -23.37 -3.03
CA ASP A 159 -31.20 -23.80 -3.25
C ASP A 159 -31.16 -25.32 -3.52
N ASP A 160 -31.28 -26.15 -2.49
CA ASP A 160 -31.62 -27.57 -2.65
C ASP A 160 -32.99 -27.87 -2.02
N VAL A 161 -34.00 -27.67 -2.87
CA VAL A 161 -35.04 -28.64 -3.21
C VAL A 161 -35.70 -29.37 -2.05
N GLY A 162 -36.98 -29.03 -1.85
CA GLY A 162 -37.89 -29.81 -1.01
C GLY A 162 -38.00 -31.26 -1.49
N GLU A 163 -37.99 -32.18 -0.53
CA GLU A 163 -38.49 -33.53 -0.71
C GLU A 163 -39.65 -33.74 0.28
N GLU A 164 -40.87 -33.63 -0.26
CA GLU A 164 -42.08 -34.21 0.32
C GLU A 164 -42.02 -35.74 0.08
N ASP A 165 -42.02 -36.55 1.15
CA ASP A 165 -42.91 -37.72 1.36
C ASP A 165 -42.81 -38.26 2.80
#